data_AF-K1ZJN7-F1
#
_entry.id   AF-K1ZJN7-F1
#
_cell.length_a   1.000
_cell.length_b   1.000
_cell.length_c   1.000
_cell.angle_alpha   90.00
_cell.angle_beta   90.00
_cell.angle_gamma   90.00
#
_symmetry.space_group_name_H-M   'P 1'
#
loop_
_entity.id
_entity.type
_entity.pdbx_description
1 polymer ?
#
loop_
_entity_poly.entity_id
_entity_poly.type
_entity_poly.pdbx_seq_one_letter_code
_entity_poly.pdbx_strand_id
1 'polypeptide(L)'
;MVKGELMVFAVENNRIINVIGDSPLAAQFKIDFRSEPAMTNIAEVAIGCNDKAKVTGVILEDEKAGFHWAYGRSEHLGGTTGPEQFLSPSRICHVDYVYAVGCPIVCKKFEFIFEDGSRKTAIKDGVLLV
;
A
#
# COMPACT_ATOMS: atom_id res chain seq x y z
N MET A 1 -5.78 -19.66 -11.91
CA MET A 1 -4.80 -19.51 -10.81
C MET A 1 -3.41 -19.47 -11.41
N VAL A 2 -2.98 -18.32 -11.92
CA VAL A 2 -1.58 -18.16 -12.38
C VAL A 2 -0.72 -18.04 -11.12
N LYS A 3 0.41 -18.74 -11.07
CA LYS A 3 1.43 -18.52 -10.04
C LYS A 3 1.85 -17.05 -10.11
N GLY A 4 1.36 -16.23 -9.18
CA GLY A 4 1.78 -14.85 -9.04
C GLY A 4 3.20 -14.79 -8.47
N GLU A 5 3.93 -13.74 -8.81
CA GLU A 5 5.21 -13.42 -8.17
C GLU A 5 4.93 -12.78 -6.81
N LEU A 6 5.60 -13.25 -5.75
CA LEU A 6 5.54 -12.64 -4.43
C LEU A 6 6.75 -11.74 -4.24
N MET A 7 6.51 -10.49 -3.86
CA MET A 7 7.54 -9.56 -3.38
C MET A 7 7.06 -8.86 -2.12
N VAL A 8 8.01 -8.34 -1.35
CA VAL A 8 7.75 -7.59 -0.11
C VAL A 8 8.52 -6.28 -0.16
N PHE A 9 7.84 -5.17 0.09
CA PHE A 9 8.49 -3.88 0.30
C PHE A 9 8.86 -3.73 1.78
N ALA A 10 10.15 -3.61 2.07
CA ALA A 10 10.62 -3.28 3.41
C ALA A 10 10.52 -1.76 3.60
N VAL A 11 9.90 -1.33 4.70
CA VAL A 11 9.60 0.08 4.96
C VAL A 11 10.23 0.50 6.28
N GLU A 12 10.95 1.62 6.25
CA GLU A 12 11.52 2.27 7.43
C GLU A 12 11.36 3.79 7.28
N ASN A 13 11.06 4.50 8.37
CA ASN A 13 10.97 5.97 8.40
C ASN A 13 10.14 6.57 7.24
N ASN A 14 8.96 6.00 6.98
CA ASN A 14 8.03 6.39 5.90
C ASN A 14 8.56 6.18 4.47
N ARG A 15 9.56 5.32 4.29
CA ARG A 15 10.19 5.06 2.99
C ARG A 15 10.33 3.58 2.72
N ILE A 16 10.08 3.16 1.49
CA ILE A 16 10.46 1.84 0.99
C ILE A 16 11.98 1.83 0.85
N ILE A 17 12.66 1.05 1.69
CA ILE A 17 14.14 0.94 1.72
C ILE A 17 14.66 -0.27 0.95
N ASN A 18 13.82 -1.28 0.72
CA ASN A 18 14.20 -2.48 -0.01
C ASN A 18 12.99 -3.17 -0.64
N VAL A 19 13.25 -3.95 -1.69
CA VAL A 19 12.28 -4.87 -2.31
C VAL A 19 12.83 -6.28 -2.16
N ILE A 20 12.15 -7.12 -1.39
CA ILE A 20 12.54 -8.51 -1.14
C ILE A 20 11.78 -9.41 -2.11
N GLY A 21 12.51 -10.25 -2.84
CA GLY A 21 12.00 -11.11 -3.89
C GLY A 21 12.99 -11.24 -5.05
N ASP A 22 12.90 -12.37 -5.76
CA ASP A 22 13.83 -12.76 -6.83
C ASP A 22 13.20 -12.74 -8.22
N SER A 23 11.97 -12.23 -8.34
CA SER A 23 11.26 -12.19 -9.60
C SER A 23 11.73 -11.03 -10.49
N PRO A 24 11.53 -11.10 -11.82
CA PRO A 24 11.81 -9.99 -12.73
C PRO A 24 11.10 -8.69 -12.32
N LEU A 25 9.86 -8.78 -11.82
CA LEU A 25 9.12 -7.63 -11.32
C LEU A 25 9.79 -7.01 -10.08
N ALA A 26 10.22 -7.84 -9.12
CA ALA A 26 10.94 -7.36 -7.94
C ALA A 26 12.27 -6.68 -8.33
N ALA A 27 12.98 -7.19 -9.34
CA ALA A 27 14.19 -6.55 -9.87
C ALA A 27 13.88 -5.19 -10.51
N GLN A 28 12.77 -5.07 -11.24
CA GLN A 28 12.35 -3.81 -11.84
C GLN A 28 12.02 -2.76 -10.75
N PHE A 29 11.27 -3.13 -9.72
CA PHE A 29 10.96 -2.21 -8.60
C PHE A 29 12.21 -1.71 -7.89
N LYS A 30 13.26 -2.54 -7.74
CA LYS A 30 14.55 -2.10 -7.17
C LYS A 30 15.19 -0.98 -8.02
N ILE A 31 15.10 -1.09 -9.35
CA ILE A 31 15.62 -0.08 -10.28
C ILE A 31 14.76 1.18 -10.23
N ASP A 32 13.44 1.02 -10.24
CA ASP A 32 12.50 2.15 -10.25
C ASP A 32 12.63 2.98 -8.98
N PHE A 33 12.65 2.37 -7.80
CA PHE A 33 12.82 3.08 -6.53
C PHE A 33 14.21 3.70 -6.36
N ARG A 34 15.26 3.08 -6.90
CA ARG A 34 16.60 3.69 -6.91
C ARG A 34 16.65 4.91 -7.83
N SER A 35 15.94 4.86 -8.95
CA SER A 35 15.94 5.94 -9.93
C SER A 35 14.89 7.01 -9.66
N GLU A 36 13.82 6.74 -8.89
CA GLU A 36 12.82 7.71 -8.41
C GLU A 36 12.65 7.64 -6.89
N PRO A 37 13.46 8.38 -6.12
CA PRO A 37 13.33 8.40 -4.67
C PRO A 37 11.94 8.83 -4.18
N ALA A 38 11.21 9.67 -4.93
CA ALA A 38 9.86 10.09 -4.57
C ALA A 38 8.86 8.93 -4.52
N MET A 39 9.03 7.91 -5.37
CA MET A 39 8.18 6.71 -5.37
C MET A 39 8.33 5.87 -4.10
N THR A 40 9.39 6.06 -3.31
CA THR A 40 9.59 5.32 -2.06
C THR A 40 8.73 5.85 -0.91
N ASN A 41 8.12 7.03 -1.05
CA ASN A 41 7.27 7.61 -0.01
C ASN A 41 6.04 6.74 0.24
N ILE A 42 5.79 6.35 1.50
CA ILE A 42 4.47 5.81 1.87
C ILE A 42 3.48 6.96 1.88
N ALA A 43 2.47 6.87 1.02
CA ALA A 43 1.56 7.95 0.70
C ALA A 43 0.22 7.84 1.44
N GLU A 44 -0.24 6.62 1.69
CA GLU A 44 -1.53 6.33 2.31
C GLU A 44 -1.48 5.03 3.12
N VAL A 45 -2.22 5.01 4.23
CA VAL A 45 -2.58 3.82 5.00
C VAL A 45 -4.07 3.97 5.29
N ALA A 46 -4.90 3.09 4.72
CA ALA A 46 -6.34 3.29 4.74
C ALA A 46 -7.15 1.99 4.87
N ILE A 47 -8.41 2.17 5.26
CA ILE A 47 -9.36 1.09 5.51
C ILE A 47 -10.63 1.41 4.71
N GLY A 48 -10.93 0.56 3.73
CA GLY A 48 -12.24 0.49 3.11
C GLY A 48 -13.31 0.07 4.11
N CYS A 49 -14.31 0.93 4.31
CA CYS A 49 -15.40 0.73 5.27
C CYS A 49 -16.75 0.39 4.61
N ASN A 50 -16.77 0.13 3.30
CA ASN A 50 -18.01 -0.18 2.58
C ASN A 50 -18.29 -1.69 2.66
N ASP A 51 -19.27 -2.08 3.47
CA ASP A 51 -19.67 -3.48 3.69
C ASP A 51 -20.23 -4.18 2.43
N LYS A 52 -20.60 -3.41 1.39
CA LYS A 52 -21.07 -3.92 0.10
C LYS A 52 -19.96 -4.07 -0.93
N ALA A 53 -18.80 -3.46 -0.70
CA ALA A 53 -17.68 -3.53 -1.64
C ALA A 53 -17.10 -4.95 -1.66
N LYS A 54 -16.63 -5.37 -2.83
CA LYS A 54 -16.03 -6.68 -3.07
C LYS A 54 -14.85 -6.49 -4.01
N VAL A 55 -13.88 -7.40 -3.93
CA VAL A 55 -12.77 -7.43 -4.87
C VAL A 55 -13.29 -7.82 -6.27
N THR A 56 -13.18 -6.90 -7.21
CA THR A 56 -13.54 -7.03 -8.64
C THR A 56 -12.31 -7.10 -9.54
N GLY A 57 -11.13 -6.71 -9.03
CA GLY A 57 -9.90 -6.55 -9.81
C GLY A 57 -9.73 -5.13 -10.37
N VAL A 58 -10.64 -4.21 -10.03
CA VAL A 58 -10.51 -2.77 -10.31
C VAL A 58 -10.08 -2.08 -9.03
N ILE A 59 -8.84 -1.58 -9.00
CA ILE A 59 -8.22 -1.03 -7.78
C ILE A 59 -9.10 0.00 -7.05
N LEU A 60 -9.70 0.93 -7.79
CA LEU A 60 -10.56 1.98 -7.23
C LEU A 60 -11.81 1.43 -6.51
N GLU A 61 -12.31 0.27 -6.94
CA GLU A 61 -13.41 -0.43 -6.27
C GLU A 61 -12.88 -1.30 -5.12
N ASP A 62 -11.78 -2.00 -5.36
CA ASP A 62 -11.18 -2.96 -4.42
C ASP A 62 -10.70 -2.29 -3.13
N GLU A 63 -10.14 -1.08 -3.20
CA GLU A 63 -9.69 -0.32 -2.03
C GLU A 63 -10.84 0.00 -1.05
N LYS A 64 -12.09 -0.03 -1.52
CA LYS A 64 -13.26 0.20 -0.66
C LYS A 64 -13.66 -1.03 0.14
N ALA A 65 -13.13 -2.21 -0.22
CA ALA A 65 -13.49 -3.50 0.36
C ALA A 65 -12.66 -3.93 1.57
N GLY A 66 -11.58 -3.20 1.92
CA GLY A 66 -10.78 -3.54 3.09
C GLY A 66 -9.50 -2.71 3.20
N PHE A 67 -8.47 -3.27 3.85
CA PHE A 67 -7.19 -2.59 4.03
C PHE A 67 -6.47 -2.37 2.69
N HIS A 68 -5.95 -1.16 2.50
CA HIS A 68 -5.01 -0.84 1.44
C HIS A 68 -3.98 0.19 1.92
N TRP A 69 -2.91 0.30 1.15
CA TRP A 69 -1.88 1.32 1.35
C TRP A 69 -1.31 1.73 0.00
N ALA A 70 -0.71 2.91 -0.07
CA ALA A 70 -0.15 3.44 -1.30
C ALA A 70 1.27 3.97 -1.15
N TYR A 71 2.02 4.00 -2.25
CA TYR A 71 3.28 4.75 -2.36
C TYR A 71 3.20 5.87 -3.41
N GLY A 72 4.09 6.85 -3.28
CA GLY A 72 4.24 7.98 -4.22
C GLY A 72 3.82 9.31 -3.62
N ARG A 73 3.11 10.13 -4.39
CA ARG A 73 2.65 11.47 -3.96
C ARG A 73 1.54 11.35 -2.92
N SER A 74 1.51 12.28 -1.97
CA SER A 74 0.58 12.28 -0.84
C SER A 74 0.04 13.65 -0.47
N GLU A 75 0.56 14.73 -1.06
CA GLU A 75 0.13 16.11 -0.84
C GLU A 75 -1.38 16.34 -1.04
N HIS A 76 -1.99 15.67 -2.01
CA HIS A 76 -3.42 15.77 -2.28
C HIS A 76 -4.29 15.12 -1.19
N LEU A 77 -3.68 14.34 -0.28
CA LEU A 77 -4.29 13.76 0.91
C LEU A 77 -3.82 14.46 2.20
N GLY A 78 -3.10 15.59 2.09
CA GLY A 78 -2.54 16.33 3.23
C GLY A 78 -1.13 15.91 3.65
N GLY A 79 -0.47 15.02 2.91
CA GLY A 79 0.95 14.71 3.07
C GLY A 79 1.88 15.78 2.51
N THR A 80 3.18 15.48 2.39
CA THR A 80 4.21 16.46 1.97
C THR A 80 4.89 16.12 0.66
N THR A 81 4.72 14.92 0.11
CA THR A 81 5.34 14.53 -1.16
C THR A 81 4.43 14.96 -2.32
N GLY A 82 4.85 15.98 -3.07
CA GLY A 82 4.16 16.55 -4.22
C GLY A 82 4.86 16.25 -5.55
N PRO A 83 4.36 16.81 -6.67
CA PRO A 83 4.90 16.59 -8.01
C PRO A 83 6.35 17.08 -8.15
N GLU A 84 6.72 18.12 -7.40
CA GLU A 84 8.02 18.77 -7.42
C GLU A 84 9.17 17.89 -6.90
N GLN A 85 8.87 16.85 -6.10
CA GLN A 85 9.88 15.90 -5.64
C GLN A 85 10.16 14.78 -6.64
N PHE A 86 9.35 14.62 -7.70
CA PHE A 86 9.60 13.62 -8.75
C PHE A 86 10.55 14.16 -9.81
N LEU A 87 11.38 13.30 -10.40
CA LEU A 87 12.34 13.72 -11.42
C LEU A 87 11.69 14.17 -12.73
N SER A 88 10.48 13.71 -13.04
CA SER A 88 9.73 14.18 -14.20
C SER A 88 8.22 13.96 -14.03
N PRO A 89 7.38 14.72 -14.77
CA PRO A 89 5.93 14.56 -14.70
C PRO A 89 5.43 13.15 -15.03
N SER A 90 6.12 12.42 -15.91
CA SER A 90 5.75 11.07 -16.31
C SER A 90 5.99 10.01 -15.22
N ARG A 91 6.64 10.38 -14.11
CA ARG A 91 6.97 9.46 -13.00
C ARG A 91 6.13 9.72 -11.76
N ILE A 92 5.34 10.80 -11.76
CA ILE A 92 4.41 11.12 -10.68
C ILE A 92 3.41 9.98 -10.58
N CYS A 93 3.29 9.38 -9.39
CA CYS A 93 2.37 8.28 -9.15
C CYS A 93 1.76 8.35 -7.75
N HIS A 94 0.62 7.70 -7.60
CA HIS A 94 0.03 7.25 -6.35
C HIS A 94 -0.46 5.82 -6.65
N VAL A 95 0.12 4.82 -6.00
CA VAL A 95 -0.10 3.41 -6.37
C VAL A 95 -0.55 2.61 -5.16
N ASP A 96 -1.80 2.17 -5.21
CA ASP A 96 -2.45 1.38 -4.17
C ASP A 96 -2.18 -0.12 -4.28
N TYR A 97 -1.98 -0.75 -3.12
CA TYR A 97 -2.01 -2.20 -2.95
C TYR A 97 -3.10 -2.58 -1.96
N VAL A 98 -4.01 -3.44 -2.42
CA VAL A 98 -5.20 -3.86 -1.68
C VAL A 98 -5.01 -5.24 -1.05
N TYR A 99 -5.43 -5.38 0.21
CA TYR A 99 -5.31 -6.59 1.03
C TYR A 99 -6.67 -6.98 1.64
N ALA A 100 -7.74 -6.85 0.85
CA ALA A 100 -9.11 -7.15 1.22
C ALA A 100 -9.45 -8.64 1.04
N VAL A 101 -10.57 -9.09 1.62
CA VAL A 101 -11.09 -10.44 1.38
C VAL A 101 -11.39 -10.63 -0.11
N GLY A 102 -10.75 -11.64 -0.72
CA GLY A 102 -10.81 -11.89 -2.17
C GLY A 102 -9.50 -11.60 -2.89
N CYS A 103 -8.60 -10.83 -2.29
CA CYS A 103 -7.24 -10.64 -2.80
C CYS A 103 -6.36 -11.90 -2.56
N PRO A 104 -5.29 -12.09 -3.35
CA PRO A 104 -4.33 -13.19 -3.13
C PRO A 104 -3.60 -13.12 -1.77
N ILE A 105 -3.41 -11.91 -1.25
CA ILE A 105 -2.85 -11.65 0.09
C ILE A 105 -3.87 -10.81 0.84
N VAL A 106 -4.13 -11.17 2.09
CA VAL A 106 -5.17 -10.54 2.92
C VAL A 106 -4.53 -9.97 4.19
N CYS A 107 -5.03 -8.83 4.66
CA CYS A 107 -4.61 -8.24 5.92
C CYS A 107 -5.04 -9.13 7.10
N LYS A 108 -4.09 -9.90 7.65
CA LYS A 108 -4.37 -10.80 8.76
C LYS A 108 -4.78 -10.06 10.04
N LYS A 109 -4.14 -8.93 10.32
CA LYS A 109 -4.44 -8.12 11.51
C LYS A 109 -4.02 -6.67 11.28
N PHE A 110 -4.94 -5.73 11.53
CA PHE A 110 -4.64 -4.31 11.61
C PHE A 110 -4.97 -3.82 13.02
N GLU A 111 -4.01 -3.17 13.68
CA GLU A 111 -4.19 -2.62 15.03
C GLU A 111 -3.85 -1.14 15.07
N PHE A 112 -4.72 -0.37 15.71
CA PHE A 112 -4.35 0.93 16.24
C PHE A 112 -3.55 0.72 17.52
N ILE A 113 -2.41 1.39 17.61
CA ILE A 113 -1.60 1.48 18.83
C ILE A 113 -1.72 2.93 19.30
N PHE A 114 -2.25 3.14 20.50
CA PHE A 114 -2.45 4.47 21.06
C PHE A 114 -1.21 4.91 21.87
N GLU A 115 -1.14 6.20 22.20
CA GLU A 115 0.01 6.78 22.93
C GLU A 115 0.24 6.14 24.30
N ASP A 116 -0.81 5.66 24.96
CA ASP A 116 -0.74 4.94 26.24
C ASP A 116 -0.30 3.47 26.10
N GLY A 117 -0.01 3.03 24.87
CA GLY A 117 0.37 1.66 24.54
C GLY A 117 -0.80 0.69 24.42
N SER A 118 -2.04 1.13 24.67
CA SER A 118 -3.23 0.32 24.44
C SER A 118 -3.40 0.03 22.94
N ARG A 119 -4.11 -1.07 22.64
CA ARG A 119 -4.29 -1.55 21.26
C ARG A 119 -5.76 -1.79 20.97
N LYS A 120 -6.21 -1.40 19.78
CA LYS A 120 -7.53 -1.76 19.24
C LYS A 120 -7.34 -2.46 17.91
N THR A 121 -7.77 -3.72 17.82
CA THR A 121 -7.83 -4.43 16.53
C THR A 121 -8.97 -3.86 15.71
N ALA A 122 -8.66 -3.37 14.51
CA ALA A 122 -9.63 -2.87 13.54
C ALA A 122 -9.99 -3.92 12.50
N ILE A 123 -9.01 -4.72 12.06
CA ILE A 123 -9.20 -5.78 11.06
C ILE A 123 -8.63 -7.07 11.60
N LYS A 124 -9.33 -8.19 11.37
CA LYS A 124 -8.85 -9.54 11.63
C LYS A 124 -9.23 -10.45 10.46
N ASP A 125 -8.24 -11.16 9.93
CA ASP A 125 -8.40 -12.09 8.80
C ASP A 125 -9.14 -11.45 7.60
N GLY A 126 -8.83 -10.18 7.32
CA GLY A 126 -9.45 -9.36 6.26
C GLY A 126 -10.79 -8.72 6.63
N VAL A 127 -11.40 -9.07 7.75
CA VAL A 127 -12.71 -8.56 8.17
C VAL A 127 -12.56 -7.35 9.08
N LEU A 128 -13.24 -6.26 8.73
CA LEU A 128 -13.36 -5.06 9.56
C LEU A 128 -14.23 -5.36 10.81
N LEU A 129 -13.74 -5.04 11.99
CA LEU A 129 -14.34 -5.36 13.30
C LEU A 129 -14.93 -4.14 14.03
N VAL A 130 -15.27 -3.07 13.29
CA VAL A 130 -15.73 -1.78 13.87
C VAL A 130 -16.78 -1.93 14.96
#